data_AF-A0A383EPP3-F1
#
_entry.id   AF-A0A383EPP3-F1
#
_cell.length_a   1.000
_cell.length_b   1.000
_cell.length_c   1.000
_cell.angle_alpha   90.00
_cell.angle_beta   90.00
_cell.angle_gamma   90.00
#
_symmetry.space_group_name_H-M   'P 1'
#
loop_
_entity.id
_entity.type
_entity.pdbx_description
1 polymer ?
#
loop_
_entity_poly.entity_id
_entity_poly.type
_entity_poly.pdbx_seq_one_letter_code
_entity_poly.pdbx_strand_id
1 'polypeptide(L)'
;MKIEDIKDMLEKDRSIDHTQLDTESLKIPEQAVKYQQMAHDEALRLRFLEKEYNVAKYNRWMYYMGKADPDVYDKEPFDHKVLK
;
A
#
# COMPACT_ATOMS: atom_id res chain seq x y z
N MET A 1 -7.33 -0.39 -1.78
CA MET A 1 -8.61 -1.09 -1.95
C MET A 1 -8.92 -1.86 -0.67
N LYS A 2 -10.18 -2.15 -0.28
CA LYS A 2 -10.40 -3.07 0.85
C LYS A 2 -10.28 -4.52 0.36
N ILE A 3 -9.74 -5.38 1.21
CA ILE A 3 -9.59 -6.80 0.89
C ILE A 3 -10.95 -7.48 0.76
N GLU A 4 -11.97 -7.04 1.51
CA GLU A 4 -13.33 -7.56 1.39
C GLU A 4 -13.88 -7.34 -0.03
N ASP A 5 -13.74 -6.14 -0.58
CA ASP A 5 -14.25 -5.80 -1.91
C ASP A 5 -13.63 -6.70 -3.00
N ILE A 6 -12.33 -7.01 -2.89
CA ILE A 6 -11.64 -7.90 -3.83
C ILE A 6 -12.17 -9.34 -3.73
N LYS A 7 -12.44 -9.82 -2.52
CA LYS A 7 -13.02 -11.16 -2.32
C LYS A 7 -14.43 -11.26 -2.92
N ASP A 8 -15.24 -10.22 -2.74
CA ASP A 8 -16.58 -10.16 -3.31
C ASP A 8 -16.56 -10.12 -4.85
N MET A 9 -15.58 -9.45 -5.45
CA MET A 9 -15.35 -9.46 -6.90
C MET A 9 -14.91 -10.84 -7.38
N LEU A 10 -14.01 -11.50 -6.65
CA LEU A 10 -13.50 -12.83 -7.00
C LEU A 10 -14.59 -13.89 -6.96
N GLU A 11 -15.46 -13.88 -5.94
CA GLU A 11 -16.58 -14.82 -5.84
C GLU A 11 -17.57 -14.67 -7.01
N LYS A 12 -17.80 -13.45 -7.49
CA LYS A 12 -18.63 -13.19 -8.67
C LYS A 12 -17.96 -13.67 -9.96
N ASP A 13 -16.68 -13.37 -10.12
CA ASP A 13 -15.90 -13.70 -11.31
C ASP A 13 -15.60 -15.20 -11.44
N ARG A 14 -15.61 -15.95 -10.32
CA ARG A 14 -15.36 -17.40 -10.28
C ARG A 14 -16.48 -18.25 -10.88
N SER A 15 -17.70 -17.73 -10.98
CA SER A 15 -18.84 -18.51 -11.49
C SER A 15 -18.70 -18.78 -12.98
N ILE A 16 -18.69 -20.06 -13.38
CA ILE A 16 -18.55 -20.49 -14.78
C ILE A 16 -19.91 -20.96 -15.29
N ASP A 17 -20.36 -20.40 -16.41
CA ASP A 17 -21.52 -20.91 -17.14
C ASP A 17 -21.12 -22.08 -18.04
N HIS A 18 -21.52 -23.29 -17.64
CA HIS A 18 -21.24 -24.52 -18.40
C HIS A 18 -22.00 -24.62 -19.74
N THR A 19 -22.99 -23.76 -19.99
CA THR A 19 -23.72 -23.72 -21.27
C THR A 19 -22.99 -22.90 -22.33
N GLN A 20 -22.08 -22.00 -21.93
CA GLN A 20 -21.34 -21.10 -22.82
C GLN A 20 -19.81 -21.16 -22.58
N LEU A 21 -19.25 -22.37 -22.61
CA LEU A 21 -17.83 -22.61 -22.33
C LEU A 21 -16.88 -21.81 -23.23
N ASP A 22 -17.24 -21.60 -24.49
CA ASP A 22 -16.41 -20.86 -25.46
C ASP A 22 -16.19 -19.41 -25.00
N THR A 23 -17.25 -18.80 -24.45
CA THR A 23 -17.24 -17.42 -23.96
C THR A 23 -16.49 -17.35 -22.63
N GLU A 24 -16.72 -18.32 -21.74
CA GLU A 24 -16.00 -18.40 -20.47
C GLU A 24 -14.49 -18.63 -20.66
N SER A 25 -14.10 -19.39 -21.68
CA SER A 25 -12.69 -19.59 -22.06
C SER A 25 -11.97 -18.27 -22.39
N LEU A 26 -12.66 -17.33 -23.06
CA LEU A 26 -12.12 -16.01 -23.36
C LEU A 26 -12.10 -15.09 -22.13
N LYS A 27 -13.04 -15.23 -21.19
CA LYS A 27 -13.09 -14.43 -19.96
C LYS A 27 -11.99 -14.78 -18.97
N ILE A 28 -11.59 -16.05 -18.87
CA ILE A 28 -10.53 -16.49 -17.93
C ILE A 28 -9.23 -15.68 -18.06
N PRO A 29 -8.61 -15.52 -19.24
CA PRO A 29 -7.40 -14.71 -19.37
C PRO A 29 -7.66 -13.22 -19.11
N GLU A 30 -8.83 -12.68 -19.47
CA GLU A 30 -9.19 -11.29 -19.15
C GLU A 30 -9.26 -11.06 -17.64
N GLN A 31 -9.89 -11.98 -16.91
CA GLN A 31 -9.95 -11.96 -15.45
C GLN A 31 -8.56 -12.09 -14.84
N ALA A 32 -7.71 -12.99 -15.36
CA ALA A 32 -6.34 -13.15 -14.89
C ALA A 32 -5.53 -11.84 -15.02
N VAL A 33 -5.65 -11.16 -16.16
CA VAL A 33 -5.00 -9.86 -16.39
C VAL A 33 -5.52 -8.79 -15.42
N LYS A 34 -6.84 -8.72 -15.22
CA LYS A 34 -7.48 -7.79 -14.26
C LYS A 34 -6.91 -7.93 -12.85
N TYR A 35 -6.87 -9.15 -12.31
CA TYR A 35 -6.36 -9.38 -10.95
C TYR A 35 -4.84 -9.21 -10.87
N GLN A 36 -4.10 -9.54 -11.92
CA GLN A 36 -2.66 -9.31 -11.98
C GLN A 36 -2.33 -7.81 -11.97
N GLN A 37 -3.07 -6.98 -12.70
CA GLN A 37 -2.92 -5.52 -12.68
C GLN A 37 -3.21 -4.95 -11.29
N MET A 38 -4.31 -5.35 -10.65
CA MET A 38 -4.64 -4.92 -9.30
C MET A 38 -3.53 -5.26 -8.29
N ALA A 39 -2.98 -6.48 -8.37
CA ALA A 39 -1.88 -6.89 -7.50
C ALA A 39 -0.60 -6.07 -7.77
N HIS A 40 -0.32 -5.75 -9.04
CA HIS A 40 0.84 -4.93 -9.40
C HIS A 40 0.72 -3.50 -8.86
N ASP A 41 -0.45 -2.88 -9.02
CA ASP A 41 -0.71 -1.51 -8.56
C ASP A 41 -0.59 -1.39 -7.04
N GLU A 42 -1.16 -2.33 -6.28
CA GLU A 42 -1.05 -2.33 -4.82
C GLU A 42 0.39 -2.62 -4.36
N ALA A 43 1.15 -3.45 -5.08
CA ALA A 43 2.56 -3.67 -4.80
C ALA A 43 3.42 -2.41 -5.03
N LEU A 44 3.15 -1.65 -6.09
CA LEU A 44 3.79 -0.36 -6.34
C LEU A 44 3.47 0.65 -5.24
N ARG A 45 2.19 0.71 -4.84
CA ARG A 45 1.74 1.60 -3.76
C ARG A 45 2.40 1.26 -2.43
N LEU A 46 2.51 -0.03 -2.10
CA LEU A 46 3.20 -0.49 -0.89
C LEU A 46 4.65 -0.01 -0.88
N ARG A 47 5.40 -0.24 -1.96
CA ARG A 47 6.79 0.20 -2.07
C ARG A 47 6.96 1.71 -1.92
N PHE A 48 6.03 2.48 -2.47
CA PHE A 48 6.02 3.93 -2.30
C PHE A 48 5.83 4.33 -0.83
N LEU A 49 4.83 3.77 -0.15
CA LEU A 49 4.56 4.03 1.26
C LEU A 49 5.70 3.59 2.17
N GLU A 50 6.34 2.45 1.89
CA GLU A 50 7.53 1.99 2.61
C GLU A 50 8.68 3.02 2.51
N LYS A 51 8.87 3.60 1.32
CA LYS A 51 9.87 4.65 1.12
C LYS A 51 9.53 5.90 1.95
N GLU A 52 8.28 6.36 1.90
CA GLU A 52 7.85 7.53 2.69
C GLU A 52 7.99 7.28 4.19
N TYR A 53 7.60 6.09 4.66
CA TYR A 53 7.76 5.68 6.04
C TYR A 53 9.23 5.68 6.48
N ASN A 54 10.15 5.16 5.65
CA ASN A 54 11.58 5.16 5.97
C ASN A 54 12.14 6.59 6.11
N VAL A 55 11.71 7.51 5.24
CA VAL A 55 12.09 8.94 5.33
C VAL A 55 11.52 9.55 6.61
N ALA A 56 10.24 9.35 6.89
CA ALA A 56 9.59 9.87 8.09
C ALA A 56 10.26 9.33 9.37
N LYS A 57 10.56 8.03 9.40
CA LYS A 57 11.28 7.38 10.50
C LYS A 57 12.67 7.98 10.70
N TYR A 58 13.42 8.20 9.63
CA TYR A 58 14.74 8.82 9.70
C TYR A 58 14.67 10.25 10.24
N ASN A 59 13.73 11.06 9.74
CA ASN A 59 13.53 12.43 10.22
C ASN A 59 13.16 12.47 11.70
N ARG A 60 12.25 11.60 12.14
CA ARG A 60 11.89 11.46 13.56
C ARG A 60 13.07 10.99 14.41
N TRP A 61 13.87 10.04 13.92
CA TRP A 61 15.09 9.60 14.60
C TRP A 61 16.09 10.74 14.78
N MET A 62 16.34 11.54 13.73
CA MET A 62 17.21 12.71 13.81
C MET A 62 16.69 13.76 14.80
N TYR A 63 15.38 14.00 14.79
CA TYR A 63 14.72 14.88 15.74
C TYR A 63 14.95 14.45 17.19
N TYR A 64 14.64 13.19 17.54
CA TYR A 64 14.83 12.70 18.90
C TYR A 64 16.30 12.58 19.33
N MET A 65 17.24 12.42 18.39
CA MET A 65 18.68 12.39 18.65
C MET A 65 19.32 13.78 18.77
N GLY A 66 18.56 14.88 18.64
CA GLY A 66 19.10 16.24 18.72
C GLY A 66 19.88 16.69 17.48
N LYS A 67 19.72 16.00 16.35
CA LYS A 67 20.47 16.21 15.10
C LYS A 67 19.63 16.82 13.97
N ALA A 68 18.37 17.15 14.23
CA ALA A 68 17.54 17.83 13.25
C ALA A 68 17.91 19.33 13.15
N ASP A 69 17.37 19.99 12.13
CA ASP A 69 17.53 21.42 11.93
C ASP A 69 16.86 22.22 13.07
N PRO A 70 17.48 23.28 13.61
CA PRO A 70 16.89 24.15 14.64
C PRO A 70 15.43 24.56 14.37
N ASP A 71 15.09 24.87 13.11
CA ASP A 71 13.74 25.27 12.70
C ASP A 71 12.66 24.19 12.97
N VAL A 72 13.07 22.92 13.07
CA VAL A 72 12.16 21.79 13.35
C VAL A 72 11.80 21.73 14.83
N TYR A 73 12.75 22.05 15.71
CA TYR A 73 12.50 22.11 17.16
C TYR A 73 11.65 23.31 17.57
N ASP A 74 11.73 24.41 16.83
CA ASP A 74 10.86 25.57 17.04
C ASP A 74 9.40 25.28 16.66
N LYS A 75 9.18 24.43 15.65
CA LYS A 75 7.84 24.03 15.17
C LYS A 75 7.22 22.92 16.01
N GLU A 76 8.02 21.95 16.44
CA GLU A 76 7.61 20.88 17.34
C GLU A 76 8.55 20.91 18.55
N PRO A 77 8.24 21.68 19.60
CA PRO A 77 9.08 21.72 20.80
C PRO A 77 8.99 20.38 21.54
N PHE A 78 10.15 19.84 21.92
CA PHE A 78 10.24 18.62 22.72
C PHE A 78 10.45 18.99 24.20
N ASP A 79 9.40 18.90 25.01
CA ASP A 79 9.40 19.27 26.43
C ASP A 79 10.21 18.32 27.35
N HIS A 80 10.80 17.26 26.80
CA HIS A 80 11.60 16.31 27.56
C HIS A 80 13.09 16.51 27.30
N LYS A 81 13.80 16.85 28.39
CA LYS A 81 15.24 17.12 28.40
C LYS A 81 16.03 15.82 28.23
N VAL A 82 16.25 15.37 26.99
CA VAL A 82 17.06 14.18 26.68
C VAL A 82 18.54 14.53 26.63
N LEU A 83 19.07 15.19 27.65
CA LEU A 83 20.51 15.34 27.85
C LEU A 83 20.83 15.21 29.35
N LYS A 84 21.41 14.08 29.73
CA LYS A 84 22.34 13.98 30.85
C LYS A 84 23.61 13.30 30.35
#